data_AF-A0A971G7P3-F1
#
_entry.id   AF-A0A971G7P3-F1
#
_cell.length_a   1.000
_cell.length_b   1.000
_cell.length_c   1.000
_cell.angle_alpha   90.00
_cell.angle_beta   90.00
_cell.angle_gamma   90.00
#
_symmetry.space_group_name_H-M   'P 1'
#
loop_
_entity.id
_entity.type
_entity.pdbx_description
1 polymer ?
#
loop_
_entity_poly.entity_id
_entity_poly.type
_entity_poly.pdbx_seq_one_letter_code
_entity_poly.pdbx_strand_id
1 'polypeptide(L)'
;MKRPIPSFLLIILILVALPFGVWGTVTAVYTPEPQIAFEIAPYPFTSNTVLAAKLGRITMTSTTGVIYTPSFVQISSASGAVSVRGLMKGDAGGDFVQGSQDFYTYSVAYPNGLGAEPVLQVLYGNVWPIIQNDSCAITTLPFYVDIFLVNMNIVDRHAAVGYRPASYFKENSPYTLPSNFNPTFVVAAAARSGVSVGWYAGAGTITDPNLGAYVTTEAPGGTGTTTPVIGPGAYTSDPNNPNSPGLIYGDPPTQPTTPTYEVFFEASQADFTISDAYTGKVRINTAKIKVL
;
A
#
# COMPACT_ATOMS: atom_id res chain seq x y z
N MET A 1 -14.34 22.33 65.29
CA MET A 1 -13.64 21.35 64.44
C MET A 1 -14.16 21.50 63.01
N LYS A 2 -13.42 22.21 62.13
CA LYS A 2 -13.80 22.41 60.72
C LYS A 2 -13.30 21.21 59.91
N ARG A 3 -14.22 20.43 59.34
CA ARG A 3 -13.92 19.28 58.49
C ARG A 3 -13.41 19.75 57.12
N PRO A 4 -12.18 19.42 56.68
CA PRO A 4 -11.73 19.71 55.32
C PRO A 4 -12.11 18.54 54.41
N ILE A 5 -13.38 18.43 54.06
CA ILE A 5 -13.89 17.39 53.14
C ILE A 5 -14.07 17.87 51.68
N PRO A 6 -14.15 19.17 51.32
CA PRO A 6 -14.46 19.52 49.93
C PRO A 6 -13.28 19.32 48.97
N SER A 7 -12.03 19.39 49.43
CA SER A 7 -10.86 19.30 48.56
C SER A 7 -10.54 17.88 48.08
N PHE A 8 -10.82 16.85 48.90
CA PHE A 8 -10.54 15.46 48.54
C PHE A 8 -11.52 14.93 47.48
N LEU A 9 -12.79 15.31 47.60
CA LEU A 9 -13.84 14.98 46.61
C LEU A 9 -13.62 15.69 45.27
N LEU A 10 -13.13 16.93 45.28
CA LEU A 10 -12.83 17.67 44.05
C LEU A 10 -11.64 17.07 43.28
N ILE A 11 -10.61 16.59 43.99
CA ILE A 11 -9.45 15.91 43.38
C ILE A 11 -9.88 14.58 42.75
N ILE A 12 -10.72 13.80 43.43
CA ILE A 12 -11.28 12.56 42.86
C ILE A 12 -12.15 12.88 41.64
N LEU A 13 -12.97 13.92 41.68
CA LEU A 13 -13.81 14.32 40.55
C LEU A 13 -12.97 14.77 39.34
N ILE A 14 -11.87 15.50 39.57
CA ILE A 14 -10.91 15.90 38.52
C ILE A 14 -10.14 14.68 37.99
N LEU A 15 -9.77 13.71 38.84
CA LEU A 15 -9.14 12.46 38.38
C LEU A 15 -10.08 11.53 37.61
N VAL A 16 -11.39 11.58 37.90
CA VAL A 16 -12.42 10.79 37.19
C VAL A 16 -12.90 11.52 35.92
N ALA A 17 -12.80 12.85 35.86
CA ALA A 17 -13.12 13.67 34.69
C ALA A 17 -11.91 13.91 33.75
N LEU A 18 -10.69 13.54 34.16
CA LEU A 18 -9.60 13.36 33.21
C LEU A 18 -10.02 12.20 32.29
N PRO A 19 -10.15 12.42 30.97
CA PRO A 19 -10.50 11.35 30.04
C PRO A 19 -9.51 10.21 30.25
N PHE A 20 -10.02 9.07 30.72
CA PHE A 20 -9.29 7.82 30.75
C PHE A 20 -8.74 7.58 29.34
N GLY A 21 -7.42 7.76 29.20
CA GLY A 21 -6.68 7.53 27.96
C GLY A 21 -7.07 8.48 26.83
N VAL A 22 -6.44 9.66 26.78
CA VAL A 22 -6.28 10.34 25.49
C VAL A 22 -5.27 9.52 24.70
N TRP A 23 -5.74 8.43 24.09
CA TRP A 23 -4.92 7.69 23.14
C TRP A 23 -4.59 8.63 21.99
N GLY A 24 -3.35 8.54 21.50
CA GLY A 24 -3.00 9.24 20.28
C GLY A 24 -3.95 8.83 19.17
N THR A 25 -4.60 9.79 18.55
CA THR A 25 -5.45 9.51 17.40
C THR A 25 -4.53 9.08 16.27
N VAL A 26 -4.72 7.86 15.79
CA VAL A 26 -4.12 7.38 14.53
C VAL A 26 -5.11 7.70 13.42
N THR A 27 -4.64 8.34 12.36
CA THR A 27 -5.41 8.63 11.16
C THR A 27 -4.71 8.04 9.95
N ALA A 28 -5.48 7.74 8.91
CA ALA A 28 -4.96 7.28 7.63
C ALA A 28 -5.57 8.10 6.48
N VAL A 29 -4.80 8.28 5.42
CA VAL A 29 -5.28 8.82 4.15
C VAL A 29 -4.96 7.82 3.06
N TYR A 30 -5.94 7.50 2.23
CA TYR A 30 -5.73 6.70 1.03
C TYR A 30 -5.66 7.60 -0.20
N THR A 31 -4.54 7.55 -0.90
CA THR A 31 -4.32 8.25 -2.17
C THR A 31 -4.25 7.20 -3.29
N PRO A 32 -5.29 7.09 -4.16
CA PRO A 32 -5.22 6.22 -5.32
C PRO A 32 -4.17 6.71 -6.31
N GLU A 33 -3.57 5.79 -7.06
CA GLU A 33 -2.75 6.20 -8.21
C GLU A 33 -3.65 6.90 -9.25
N PRO A 34 -3.20 8.05 -9.81
CA PRO A 34 -3.98 8.79 -10.80
C PRO A 34 -4.16 7.99 -12.09
N GLN A 35 -3.22 7.10 -12.40
CA GLN A 35 -3.24 6.16 -13.51
C GLN A 35 -2.63 4.85 -13.06
N ILE A 36 -3.32 3.74 -13.32
CA ILE A 36 -2.81 2.42 -12.99
C ILE A 36 -2.28 1.79 -14.28
N ALA A 37 -1.00 1.46 -14.29
CA ALA A 37 -0.34 0.75 -15.36
C ALA A 37 0.46 -0.43 -14.78
N PHE A 38 0.59 -1.49 -15.57
CA PHE A 38 1.55 -2.54 -15.26
C PHE A 38 2.94 -2.08 -15.68
N GLU A 39 3.91 -2.28 -14.80
CA GLU A 39 5.31 -1.93 -15.00
C GLU A 39 6.19 -3.14 -14.69
N ILE A 40 7.32 -3.23 -15.38
CA ILE A 40 8.34 -4.24 -15.08
C ILE A 40 9.12 -3.80 -13.85
N ALA A 41 9.13 -4.65 -12.82
CA ALA A 41 9.91 -4.44 -11.60
C ALA A 41 9.78 -3.02 -11.00
N PRO A 42 8.56 -2.47 -10.80
CA PRO A 42 8.42 -1.21 -10.09
C PRO A 42 8.96 -1.39 -8.68
N TYR A 43 9.52 -0.32 -8.10
CA TYR A 43 10.00 -0.38 -6.73
C TYR A 43 8.88 -0.85 -5.78
N PRO A 44 9.13 -1.83 -4.89
CA PRO A 44 10.45 -2.29 -4.45
C PRO A 44 11.00 -3.53 -5.17
N PHE A 45 10.27 -4.10 -6.11
CA PHE A 45 10.66 -5.33 -6.79
C PHE A 45 11.93 -5.11 -7.61
N THR A 46 12.84 -6.09 -7.62
CA THR A 46 14.12 -5.94 -8.33
C THR A 46 14.29 -6.89 -9.50
N SER A 47 13.43 -7.91 -9.63
CA SER A 47 13.52 -8.88 -10.71
C SER A 47 12.73 -8.41 -11.91
N ASN A 48 13.38 -8.37 -13.09
CA ASN A 48 12.75 -8.00 -14.36
C ASN A 48 11.68 -9.00 -14.86
N THR A 49 11.49 -10.11 -14.15
CA THR A 49 10.42 -11.07 -14.40
C THR A 49 9.11 -10.69 -13.70
N VAL A 50 9.15 -9.74 -12.75
CA VAL A 50 7.99 -9.25 -12.02
C VAL A 50 7.27 -8.20 -12.85
N LEU A 51 5.96 -8.38 -13.00
CA LEU A 51 5.05 -7.40 -13.54
C LEU A 51 4.09 -6.99 -12.42
N ALA A 52 4.04 -5.69 -12.12
CA ALA A 52 3.20 -5.18 -11.05
C ALA A 52 2.58 -3.82 -11.39
N ALA A 53 1.43 -3.53 -10.79
CA ALA A 53 0.76 -2.25 -10.88
C ALA A 53 0.56 -1.69 -9.48
N LYS A 54 0.99 -0.45 -9.25
CA LYS A 54 0.68 0.26 -8.01
C LYS A 54 -0.77 0.74 -8.08
N LEU A 55 -1.57 0.43 -7.06
CA LEU A 55 -2.97 0.82 -6.99
C LEU A 55 -3.15 2.14 -6.23
N GLY A 56 -2.30 2.38 -5.24
CA GLY A 56 -2.28 3.59 -4.44
C GLY A 56 -1.45 3.43 -3.17
N ARG A 57 -1.61 4.39 -2.26
CA ARG A 57 -0.86 4.47 -1.01
C ARG A 57 -1.77 4.81 0.17
N ILE A 58 -1.60 4.08 1.27
CA ILE A 58 -2.10 4.44 2.58
C ILE A 58 -0.98 5.18 3.33
N THR A 59 -1.30 6.37 3.83
CA THR A 59 -0.40 7.19 4.66
C THR A 59 -1.00 7.31 6.05
N MET A 60 -0.34 6.75 7.06
CA MET A 60 -0.80 6.78 8.45
C MET A 60 -0.01 7.78 9.28
N THR A 61 -0.71 8.53 10.14
CA THR A 61 -0.10 9.45 11.11
C THR A 61 -0.63 9.20 12.50
N SER A 62 0.09 9.66 13.53
CA SER A 62 -0.30 9.50 14.92
C SER A 62 0.05 10.75 15.71
N THR A 63 -0.89 11.23 16.53
CA THR A 63 -0.65 12.40 17.39
C THR A 63 0.34 12.13 18.53
N THR A 64 0.60 10.86 18.87
CA THR A 64 1.60 10.46 19.88
C THR A 64 2.98 10.16 19.28
N GLY A 65 3.14 10.21 17.96
CA GLY A 65 4.41 9.90 17.29
C GLY A 65 4.68 8.39 17.13
N VAL A 66 3.78 7.52 17.57
CA VAL A 66 3.93 6.05 17.46
C VAL A 66 2.62 5.42 17.01
N ILE A 67 2.71 4.42 16.13
CA ILE A 67 1.60 3.54 15.75
C ILE A 67 1.92 2.12 16.20
N TYR A 68 1.06 1.52 17.02
CA TYR A 68 1.26 0.14 17.49
C TYR A 68 0.51 -0.84 16.60
N THR A 69 1.21 -1.88 16.15
CA THR A 69 0.68 -3.04 15.41
C THR A 69 -0.37 -2.67 14.36
N PRO A 70 -0.04 -1.84 13.34
CA PRO A 70 -1.00 -1.51 12.30
C PRO A 70 -1.37 -2.76 11.49
N SER A 71 -2.66 -2.95 11.23
CA SER A 71 -3.18 -4.14 10.55
C SER A 71 -4.37 -3.81 9.64
N PHE A 72 -4.52 -4.60 8.58
CA PHE A 72 -5.78 -4.67 7.86
C PHE A 72 -6.75 -5.51 8.68
N VAL A 73 -7.94 -4.97 8.93
CA VAL A 73 -9.02 -5.68 9.64
C VAL A 73 -10.19 -5.96 8.73
N GLN A 74 -10.20 -5.44 7.51
CA GLN A 74 -11.08 -5.89 6.45
C GLN A 74 -10.36 -5.73 5.10
N ILE A 75 -10.37 -6.79 4.30
CA ILE A 75 -9.81 -6.83 2.96
C ILE A 75 -10.91 -7.46 2.09
N SER A 76 -11.55 -6.67 1.21
CA SER A 76 -12.66 -7.17 0.40
C SER A 76 -12.17 -7.95 -0.83
N SER A 77 -12.58 -7.59 -2.05
CA SER A 77 -12.24 -8.28 -3.31
C SER A 77 -10.74 -8.29 -3.67
N ALA A 78 -9.86 -7.86 -2.75
CA ALA A 78 -8.40 -7.96 -2.83
C ALA A 78 -7.84 -9.24 -2.19
N SER A 79 -8.64 -10.03 -1.46
CA SER A 79 -8.16 -11.27 -0.84
C SER A 79 -7.94 -12.36 -1.90
N GLY A 80 -6.69 -12.82 -2.02
CA GLY A 80 -6.33 -13.94 -2.89
C GLY A 80 -5.98 -13.56 -4.33
N ALA A 81 -6.14 -14.50 -5.24
CA ALA A 81 -5.77 -14.36 -6.65
C ALA A 81 -6.81 -13.53 -7.42
N VAL A 82 -6.31 -12.59 -8.22
CA VAL A 82 -7.06 -11.71 -9.12
C VAL A 82 -6.71 -12.09 -10.55
N SER A 83 -7.70 -12.58 -11.28
CA SER A 83 -7.50 -13.05 -12.66
C SER A 83 -7.41 -11.87 -13.64
N VAL A 84 -6.20 -11.53 -14.07
CA VAL A 84 -5.92 -10.49 -15.06
C VAL A 84 -5.97 -11.11 -16.46
N ARG A 85 -6.73 -10.51 -17.38
CA ARG A 85 -6.91 -11.02 -18.75
C ARG A 85 -6.29 -10.09 -19.78
N GLY A 86 -5.66 -10.66 -20.80
CA GLY A 86 -5.07 -9.89 -21.90
C GLY A 86 -4.21 -10.75 -22.82
N LEU A 87 -3.47 -10.10 -23.72
CA LEU A 87 -2.58 -10.77 -24.66
C LEU A 87 -1.29 -11.22 -23.98
N MET A 88 -1.10 -12.53 -23.85
CA MET A 88 0.05 -13.12 -23.18
C MET A 88 0.55 -14.39 -23.88
N LYS A 89 1.80 -14.76 -23.62
CA LYS A 89 2.41 -15.99 -24.11
C LYS A 89 2.20 -17.14 -23.11
N GLY A 90 2.11 -18.36 -23.64
CA GLY A 90 2.16 -19.59 -22.84
C GLY A 90 3.59 -20.04 -22.51
N ASP A 91 4.53 -19.73 -23.39
CA ASP A 91 5.94 -20.11 -23.32
C ASP A 91 6.82 -19.07 -24.05
N ALA A 92 8.14 -19.20 -23.94
CA ALA A 92 9.08 -18.19 -24.46
C ALA A 92 9.00 -18.01 -25.98
N GLY A 93 8.70 -19.07 -26.72
CA GLY A 93 8.63 -19.08 -28.19
C GLY A 93 7.22 -18.90 -28.75
N GLY A 94 6.19 -18.97 -27.91
CA GLY A 94 4.79 -18.90 -28.32
C GLY A 94 4.33 -17.52 -28.76
N ASP A 95 3.20 -17.52 -29.47
CA ASP A 95 2.49 -16.32 -29.89
C ASP A 95 1.76 -15.66 -28.72
N PHE A 96 1.52 -14.34 -28.85
CA PHE A 96 0.63 -13.63 -27.93
C PHE A 96 -0.82 -13.97 -28.26
N VAL A 97 -1.48 -14.66 -27.33
CA VAL A 97 -2.90 -15.03 -27.43
C VAL A 97 -3.66 -14.50 -26.23
N GLN A 98 -4.98 -14.38 -26.35
CA GLN A 98 -5.81 -14.00 -25.21
C GLN A 98 -5.71 -15.08 -24.12
N GLY A 99 -5.38 -14.66 -22.91
CA GLY A 99 -5.21 -15.53 -21.76
C GLY A 99 -5.58 -14.85 -20.46
N SER A 100 -5.43 -15.58 -19.36
CA SER A 100 -5.62 -15.09 -18.01
C SER A 100 -4.45 -15.51 -17.12
N GLN A 101 -3.97 -14.61 -16.28
CA GLN A 101 -2.93 -14.88 -15.29
C GLN A 101 -3.38 -14.36 -13.93
N ASP A 102 -3.08 -15.13 -12.88
CA ASP A 102 -3.35 -14.71 -11.51
C ASP A 102 -2.31 -13.69 -11.06
N PHE A 103 -2.82 -12.59 -10.54
CA PHE A 103 -2.07 -11.57 -9.80
C PHE A 103 -2.55 -11.56 -8.36
N TYR A 104 -1.71 -11.04 -7.46
CA TYR A 104 -1.96 -11.05 -6.04
C TYR A 104 -1.83 -9.64 -5.50
N THR A 105 -2.71 -9.28 -4.56
CA THR A 105 -2.65 -7.98 -3.93
C THR A 105 -1.60 -7.99 -2.83
N TYR A 106 -0.66 -7.07 -2.90
CA TYR A 106 0.43 -6.89 -1.93
C TYR A 106 0.19 -5.61 -1.14
N SER A 107 0.52 -5.64 0.15
CA SER A 107 0.91 -4.43 0.86
C SER A 107 2.43 -4.38 0.98
N VAL A 108 3.00 -3.24 0.61
CA VAL A 108 4.43 -2.93 0.75
C VAL A 108 4.54 -1.80 1.76
N ALA A 109 4.96 -2.14 2.97
CA ALA A 109 5.04 -1.21 4.08
C ALA A 109 6.46 -0.73 4.33
N TYR A 110 6.59 0.54 4.75
CA TYR A 110 7.88 1.19 5.00
C TYR A 110 8.00 1.60 6.48
N PRO A 111 8.22 0.64 7.40
CA PRO A 111 8.23 0.92 8.84
C PRO A 111 9.36 1.88 9.26
N ASN A 112 10.42 1.94 8.45
CA ASN A 112 11.60 2.79 8.66
C ASN A 112 11.65 3.99 7.69
N GLY A 113 10.55 4.32 7.03
CA GLY A 113 10.50 5.39 6.02
C GLY A 113 10.79 4.91 4.59
N LEU A 114 10.44 5.76 3.61
CA LEU A 114 10.65 5.46 2.19
C LEU A 114 12.14 5.34 1.87
N GLY A 115 12.50 4.40 1.01
CA GLY A 115 13.91 4.13 0.64
C GLY A 115 14.61 3.11 1.54
N ALA A 116 14.09 2.86 2.75
CA ALA A 116 14.52 1.75 3.58
C ALA A 116 14.02 0.40 3.03
N GLU A 117 14.47 -0.69 3.64
CA GLU A 117 13.99 -2.04 3.29
C GLU A 117 12.49 -2.17 3.62
N PRO A 118 11.64 -2.48 2.63
CA PRO A 118 10.21 -2.60 2.85
C PRO A 118 9.84 -3.97 3.45
N VAL A 119 8.68 -4.01 4.09
CA VAL A 119 8.03 -5.25 4.51
C VAL A 119 6.92 -5.56 3.51
N LEU A 120 7.02 -6.72 2.86
CA LEU A 120 6.01 -7.19 1.92
C LEU A 120 5.04 -8.12 2.65
N GLN A 121 3.76 -8.03 2.29
CA GLN A 121 2.74 -9.00 2.69
C GLN A 121 1.84 -9.26 1.48
N VAL A 122 1.59 -10.54 1.18
CA VAL A 122 0.51 -10.91 0.25
C VAL A 122 -0.78 -10.94 1.06
N LEU A 123 -1.80 -10.22 0.60
CA LEU A 123 -3.03 -10.03 1.34
C LEU A 123 -3.98 -11.22 1.16
N TYR A 124 -4.32 -11.85 2.28
CA TYR A 124 -5.24 -12.98 2.35
C TYR A 124 -6.27 -12.80 3.47
N GLY A 125 -7.47 -13.35 3.27
CA GLY A 125 -8.52 -13.36 4.27
C GLY A 125 -9.01 -11.94 4.59
N ASN A 126 -9.59 -11.78 5.78
CA ASN A 126 -10.19 -10.50 6.20
C ASN A 126 -9.30 -9.69 7.15
N VAL A 127 -8.50 -10.37 7.98
CA VAL A 127 -7.60 -9.75 8.96
C VAL A 127 -6.18 -10.17 8.60
N TRP A 128 -5.32 -9.20 8.35
CA TRP A 128 -3.93 -9.45 7.96
C TRP A 128 -3.01 -8.37 8.54
N PRO A 129 -1.85 -8.73 9.11
CA PRO A 129 -0.90 -7.74 9.60
C PRO A 129 -0.31 -6.93 8.44
N ILE A 130 -0.03 -5.63 8.68
CA ILE A 130 0.71 -4.83 7.69
C ILE A 130 2.22 -5.12 7.77
N ILE A 131 2.73 -5.37 8.98
CA ILE A 131 4.15 -5.67 9.22
C ILE A 131 4.34 -7.13 9.61
N GLN A 132 3.78 -7.53 10.75
CA GLN A 132 3.92 -8.86 11.33
C GLN A 132 2.74 -9.15 12.28
N ASN A 133 2.49 -10.44 12.57
CA ASN A 133 1.40 -10.84 13.47
C ASN A 133 1.65 -10.41 14.92
N ASP A 134 2.90 -10.48 15.37
CA ASP A 134 3.29 -10.09 16.72
C ASP A 134 3.25 -8.58 16.93
N SER A 135 3.22 -8.16 18.19
CA SER A 135 3.21 -6.74 18.52
C SER A 135 4.42 -6.01 17.92
N CYS A 136 4.19 -4.86 17.31
CA CYS A 136 5.26 -4.00 16.79
C CYS A 136 4.94 -2.52 17.06
N ALA A 137 5.95 -1.65 16.93
CA ALA A 137 5.80 -0.21 17.05
C ALA A 137 6.45 0.48 15.86
N ILE A 138 5.71 1.39 15.23
CA ILE A 138 6.19 2.22 14.12
C ILE A 138 6.43 3.62 14.67
N THR A 139 7.69 4.03 14.67
CA THR A 139 8.14 5.32 15.21
C THR A 139 8.53 6.32 14.12
N THR A 140 8.67 5.86 12.87
CA THR A 140 8.91 6.73 11.71
C THR A 140 7.57 7.11 11.09
N LEU A 141 7.24 8.40 11.14
CA LEU A 141 5.99 8.95 10.61
C LEU A 141 6.25 10.02 9.55
N PRO A 142 5.41 10.14 8.50
CA PRO A 142 4.25 9.28 8.22
C PRO A 142 4.63 7.84 7.90
N PHE A 143 3.79 6.89 8.31
CA PHE A 143 3.98 5.48 8.00
C PHE A 143 3.29 5.19 6.66
N TYR A 144 4.07 4.76 5.67
CA TYR A 144 3.61 4.54 4.31
C TYR A 144 3.37 3.06 4.02
N VAL A 145 2.28 2.76 3.33
CA VAL A 145 1.95 1.43 2.83
C VAL A 145 1.45 1.54 1.40
N ASP A 146 2.23 1.05 0.44
CA ASP A 146 1.81 0.95 -0.95
C ASP A 146 0.99 -0.31 -1.18
N ILE A 147 -0.08 -0.21 -1.97
CA ILE A 147 -0.86 -1.35 -2.42
C ILE A 147 -0.49 -1.65 -3.86
N PHE A 148 -0.10 -2.89 -4.12
CA PHE A 148 0.29 -3.36 -5.45
C PHE A 148 -0.57 -4.54 -5.88
N LEU A 149 -0.70 -4.73 -7.18
CA LEU A 149 -1.14 -5.96 -7.82
C LEU A 149 0.06 -6.59 -8.55
N VAL A 150 0.43 -7.82 -8.23
CA VAL A 150 1.71 -8.44 -8.64
C VAL A 150 1.50 -9.82 -9.25
N ASN A 151 2.21 -10.18 -10.33
CA ASN A 151 2.10 -11.48 -11.01
C ASN A 151 2.75 -12.67 -10.26
N MET A 152 2.98 -12.57 -8.95
CA MET A 152 3.50 -13.64 -8.10
C MET A 152 2.93 -13.54 -6.69
N ASN A 153 3.04 -14.61 -5.90
CA ASN A 153 2.59 -14.68 -4.51
C ASN A 153 3.73 -14.95 -3.51
N ILE A 154 4.97 -14.67 -3.91
CA ILE A 154 6.16 -14.85 -3.09
C ILE A 154 6.48 -13.53 -2.36
N VAL A 155 6.61 -13.60 -1.03
CA VAL A 155 6.94 -12.44 -0.18
C VAL A 155 8.45 -12.23 -0.15
N ASP A 156 9.03 -11.92 -1.31
CA ASP A 156 10.44 -11.58 -1.48
C ASP A 156 10.57 -10.61 -2.67
N ARG A 157 11.11 -9.42 -2.40
CA ARG A 157 11.29 -8.37 -3.42
C ARG A 157 12.28 -8.74 -4.52
N HIS A 158 13.14 -9.73 -4.28
CA HIS A 158 14.14 -10.23 -5.21
C HIS A 158 13.69 -11.48 -5.98
N ALA A 159 12.53 -12.05 -5.63
CA ALA A 159 12.03 -13.26 -6.27
C ALA A 159 11.84 -13.09 -7.77
N ALA A 160 12.11 -14.17 -8.50
CA ALA A 160 11.82 -14.26 -9.92
C ALA A 160 10.51 -15.02 -10.16
N VAL A 161 9.75 -14.57 -11.16
CA VAL A 161 8.51 -15.21 -11.57
C VAL A 161 8.82 -16.35 -12.54
N GLY A 162 8.61 -17.58 -12.07
CA GLY A 162 8.88 -18.79 -12.86
C GLY A 162 7.85 -19.06 -13.96
N TYR A 163 6.57 -18.82 -13.69
CA TYR A 163 5.49 -19.02 -14.65
C TYR A 163 4.92 -17.69 -15.11
N ARG A 164 4.96 -17.44 -16.42
CA ARG A 164 4.59 -16.16 -17.05
C ARG A 164 5.32 -14.94 -16.46
N PRO A 165 6.63 -14.83 -16.70
CA PRO A 165 7.38 -13.62 -16.36
C PRO A 165 6.85 -12.42 -17.17
N ALA A 166 7.22 -11.20 -16.76
CA ALA A 166 6.80 -9.95 -17.39
C ALA A 166 6.95 -9.92 -18.92
N SER A 167 8.00 -10.56 -19.46
CA SER A 167 8.23 -10.66 -20.92
C SER A 167 7.17 -11.46 -21.69
N TYR A 168 6.30 -12.18 -20.99
CA TYR A 168 5.21 -12.95 -21.60
C TYR A 168 3.95 -12.11 -21.77
N PHE A 169 3.89 -10.93 -21.18
CA PHE A 169 2.81 -9.97 -21.37
C PHE A 169 3.13 -9.11 -22.59
N LYS A 170 2.15 -8.87 -23.46
CA LYS A 170 2.31 -7.96 -24.59
C LYS A 170 2.27 -6.51 -24.11
N GLU A 171 3.33 -5.76 -24.34
CA GLU A 171 3.37 -4.31 -24.11
C GLU A 171 2.36 -3.58 -25.00
N ASN A 172 1.96 -2.38 -24.57
CA ASN A 172 1.01 -1.50 -25.25
C ASN A 172 -0.33 -2.19 -25.57
N SER A 173 -0.71 -3.15 -24.74
CA SER A 173 -1.97 -3.90 -24.83
C SER A 173 -2.77 -3.71 -23.55
N PRO A 174 -4.11 -3.64 -23.65
CA PRO A 174 -4.98 -3.53 -22.49
C PRO A 174 -5.01 -4.86 -21.71
N TYR A 175 -5.06 -4.76 -20.39
CA TYR A 175 -5.32 -5.86 -19.48
C TYR A 175 -6.54 -5.57 -18.64
N THR A 176 -7.49 -6.50 -18.59
CA THR A 176 -8.73 -6.31 -17.86
C THR A 176 -8.67 -7.03 -16.52
N LEU A 177 -9.21 -6.37 -15.50
CA LEU A 177 -9.46 -6.94 -14.19
C LEU A 177 -10.87 -7.54 -14.15
N PRO A 178 -11.16 -8.45 -13.20
CA PRO A 178 -12.52 -8.93 -12.99
C PRO A 178 -13.47 -7.74 -12.76
N SER A 179 -14.68 -7.78 -13.33
CA SER A 179 -15.65 -6.66 -13.25
C SER A 179 -16.08 -6.32 -11.82
N ASN A 180 -15.92 -7.26 -10.89
CA ASN A 180 -16.19 -7.11 -9.47
C ASN A 180 -14.93 -6.77 -8.64
N PHE A 181 -13.79 -6.51 -9.28
CA PHE A 181 -12.57 -6.12 -8.58
C PHE A 181 -12.66 -4.65 -8.16
N ASN A 182 -13.14 -4.44 -6.94
CA ASN A 182 -13.23 -3.14 -6.28
C ASN A 182 -12.74 -3.28 -4.83
N PRO A 183 -11.41 -3.43 -4.64
CA PRO A 183 -10.90 -3.71 -3.31
C PRO A 183 -11.11 -2.52 -2.40
N THR A 184 -11.42 -2.83 -1.15
CA THR A 184 -11.58 -1.88 -0.06
C THR A 184 -10.83 -2.40 1.15
N PHE A 185 -10.08 -1.52 1.80
CA PHE A 185 -9.35 -1.84 3.01
C PHE A 185 -9.93 -1.08 4.20
N VAL A 186 -9.98 -1.74 5.35
CA VAL A 186 -10.16 -1.11 6.66
C VAL A 186 -8.89 -1.35 7.45
N VAL A 187 -8.32 -0.28 7.99
CA VAL A 187 -7.10 -0.34 8.80
C VAL A 187 -7.44 -0.13 10.26
N ALA A 188 -6.70 -0.80 11.13
CA ALA A 188 -6.77 -0.64 12.57
C ALA A 188 -5.36 -0.59 13.16
N ALA A 189 -5.27 -0.06 14.37
CA ALA A 189 -4.04 -0.07 15.16
C ALA A 189 -4.33 -0.52 16.59
N ALA A 190 -3.35 -1.14 17.23
CA ALA A 190 -3.39 -1.41 18.64
C ALA A 190 -3.35 -0.10 19.45
N ALA A 191 -4.06 -0.07 20.57
CA ALA A 191 -4.14 1.10 21.45
C ALA A 191 -2.82 1.34 22.22
N ARG A 192 -1.96 0.32 22.34
CA ARG A 192 -0.72 0.36 23.12
C ARG A 192 0.29 -0.72 22.69
N SER A 193 1.51 -0.56 23.16
CA SER A 193 2.59 -1.55 23.01
C SER A 193 2.21 -2.92 23.60
N GLY A 194 2.77 -3.99 23.02
CA GLY A 194 2.59 -5.36 23.49
C GLY A 194 1.28 -6.03 23.09
N VAL A 195 0.43 -5.37 22.30
CA VAL A 195 -0.81 -5.95 21.77
C VAL A 195 -0.60 -6.38 20.32
N SER A 196 -0.83 -7.66 20.04
CA SER A 196 -0.80 -8.24 18.69
C SER A 196 -2.15 -8.13 17.98
N VAL A 197 -2.16 -8.30 16.65
CA VAL A 197 -3.40 -8.16 15.84
C VAL A 197 -4.51 -9.09 16.31
N GLY A 198 -4.17 -10.34 16.66
CA GLY A 198 -5.14 -11.34 17.09
C GLY A 198 -5.78 -11.08 18.46
N TRP A 199 -5.30 -10.08 19.21
CA TRP A 199 -5.87 -9.72 20.52
C TRP A 199 -6.95 -8.65 20.41
N TYR A 200 -6.86 -7.77 19.41
CA TYR A 200 -7.82 -6.67 19.24
C TYR A 200 -8.69 -6.81 18.00
N ALA A 201 -8.36 -7.69 17.05
CA ALA A 201 -9.14 -7.91 15.84
C ALA A 201 -9.37 -9.40 15.56
N GLY A 202 -10.54 -9.71 14.99
CA GLY A 202 -10.92 -11.06 14.59
C GLY A 202 -12.05 -11.03 13.56
N ALA A 203 -12.00 -11.96 12.60
CA ALA A 203 -13.05 -12.21 11.61
C ALA A 203 -13.56 -10.98 10.83
N GLY A 204 -12.76 -9.93 10.67
CA GLY A 204 -13.16 -8.74 9.92
C GLY A 204 -13.52 -7.52 10.78
N THR A 205 -13.40 -7.61 12.12
CA THR A 205 -13.81 -6.54 13.05
C THR A 205 -12.82 -6.38 14.20
N ILE A 206 -12.86 -5.22 14.84
CA ILE A 206 -12.33 -5.03 16.20
C ILE A 206 -13.16 -5.86 17.18
N THR A 207 -12.49 -6.71 17.96
CA THR A 207 -13.09 -7.58 18.96
C THR A 207 -12.95 -7.03 20.38
N ASP A 208 -11.91 -6.24 20.63
CA ASP A 208 -11.71 -5.56 21.92
C ASP A 208 -11.31 -4.08 21.70
N PRO A 209 -12.25 -3.14 21.91
CA PRO A 209 -12.00 -1.71 21.72
C PRO A 209 -11.03 -1.12 22.76
N ASN A 210 -10.69 -1.85 23.83
CA ASN A 210 -9.66 -1.42 24.79
C ASN A 210 -8.24 -1.75 24.32
N LEU A 211 -8.12 -2.65 23.35
CA LEU A 211 -6.84 -3.14 22.86
C LEU A 211 -6.50 -2.62 21.47
N GLY A 212 -7.49 -2.19 20.69
CA GLY A 212 -7.28 -1.58 19.39
C GLY A 212 -8.52 -0.85 18.90
N ALA A 213 -8.32 -0.02 17.88
CA ALA A 213 -9.37 0.79 17.30
C ALA A 213 -9.22 0.84 15.78
N TYR A 214 -10.35 1.04 15.10
CA TYR A 214 -10.34 1.42 13.69
C TYR A 214 -9.57 2.73 13.50
N VAL A 215 -8.78 2.78 12.44
CA VAL A 215 -8.12 4.00 12.00
C VAL A 215 -9.06 4.69 11.03
N THR A 216 -9.48 5.92 11.37
CA THR A 216 -10.29 6.74 10.46
C THR A 216 -9.49 6.95 9.18
N THR A 217 -10.07 6.59 8.04
CA THR A 217 -9.40 6.70 6.74
C THR A 217 -10.12 7.72 5.85
N GLU A 218 -9.38 8.72 5.40
CA GLU A 218 -9.88 9.69 4.41
C GLU A 218 -9.63 9.15 3.00
N ALA A 219 -10.65 9.23 2.13
CA ALA A 219 -10.55 8.83 0.72
C ALA A 219 -11.24 9.84 -0.21
N PRO A 220 -10.93 9.84 -1.52
CA PRO A 220 -11.63 10.66 -2.50
C PRO A 220 -13.12 10.26 -2.54
N GLY A 221 -13.98 11.07 -1.93
CA GLY A 221 -15.43 10.80 -1.82
C GLY A 221 -16.00 10.91 -0.40
N GLY A 222 -15.17 11.05 0.64
CA GLY A 222 -15.61 11.30 2.02
C GLY A 222 -14.72 10.69 3.10
N THR A 223 -15.07 10.93 4.36
CA THR A 223 -14.44 10.30 5.53
C THR A 223 -15.16 8.99 5.86
N GLY A 224 -14.41 7.90 6.11
CA GLY A 224 -14.99 6.60 6.41
C GLY A 224 -13.98 5.60 6.99
N THR A 225 -14.42 4.36 7.22
CA THR A 225 -13.54 3.25 7.61
C THR A 225 -13.07 2.43 6.41
N THR A 226 -13.73 2.56 5.25
CA THR A 226 -13.45 1.82 4.02
C THR A 226 -13.02 2.76 2.90
N THR A 227 -12.00 2.39 2.12
CA THR A 227 -11.54 3.20 0.97
C THR A 227 -11.67 2.43 -0.35
N PRO A 228 -12.34 2.98 -1.39
CA PRO A 228 -12.23 2.42 -2.72
C PRO A 228 -10.79 2.62 -3.21
N VAL A 229 -10.13 1.52 -3.54
CA VAL A 229 -8.68 1.50 -3.81
C VAL A 229 -8.38 1.97 -5.23
N ILE A 230 -9.28 1.70 -6.18
CA ILE A 230 -9.08 2.09 -7.57
C ILE A 230 -9.89 3.35 -7.84
N GLY A 231 -9.20 4.41 -8.29
CA GLY A 231 -9.85 5.63 -8.75
C GLY A 231 -10.72 5.35 -9.98
N PRO A 232 -11.95 5.89 -10.08
CA PRO A 232 -12.81 5.68 -11.25
C PRO A 232 -12.17 6.08 -12.59
N GLY A 233 -11.24 7.05 -12.57
CA GLY A 233 -10.49 7.52 -13.74
C GLY A 233 -9.17 6.79 -13.99
N ALA A 234 -8.81 5.80 -13.17
CA ALA A 234 -7.53 5.09 -13.29
C ALA A 234 -7.54 4.02 -14.40
N TYR A 235 -8.72 3.63 -14.88
CA TYR A 235 -8.88 2.70 -15.98
C TYR A 235 -8.74 3.39 -17.33
N THR A 236 -7.96 2.79 -18.21
CA THR A 236 -7.95 3.08 -19.64
C THR A 236 -9.10 2.35 -20.32
N SER A 237 -9.65 2.92 -21.40
CA SER A 237 -10.59 2.21 -22.26
C SER A 237 -9.84 1.13 -23.03
N ASP A 238 -10.31 -0.12 -22.96
CA ASP A 238 -9.78 -1.21 -23.80
C ASP A 238 -10.01 -0.85 -25.29
N PRO A 239 -8.96 -0.71 -26.13
CA PRO A 239 -9.11 -0.37 -27.54
C PRO A 239 -9.97 -1.35 -28.35
N ASN A 240 -10.07 -2.61 -27.91
CA ASN A 240 -10.90 -3.64 -28.54
C ASN A 240 -12.30 -3.74 -27.92
N ASN A 241 -12.50 -3.15 -26.74
CA ASN A 241 -13.78 -3.04 -26.07
C ASN A 241 -13.86 -1.72 -25.28
N PRO A 242 -14.12 -0.58 -25.95
CA PRO A 242 -13.99 0.76 -25.35
C PRO A 242 -14.91 1.03 -24.16
N ASN A 243 -15.85 0.13 -23.86
CA ASN A 243 -16.73 0.16 -22.70
C ASN A 243 -16.24 -0.71 -21.53
N SER A 244 -15.08 -1.38 -21.67
CA SER A 244 -14.49 -2.23 -20.64
C SER A 244 -13.31 -1.52 -19.97
N PRO A 245 -13.29 -1.42 -18.63
CA PRO A 245 -12.15 -0.88 -17.90
C PRO A 245 -10.93 -1.78 -18.09
N GLY A 246 -9.80 -1.20 -18.49
CA GLY A 246 -8.52 -1.88 -18.67
C GLY A 246 -7.35 -1.11 -18.08
N LEU A 247 -6.26 -1.81 -17.77
CA LEU A 247 -4.96 -1.27 -17.38
C LEU A 247 -4.00 -1.43 -18.56
N ILE A 248 -3.18 -0.42 -18.84
CA ILE A 248 -2.15 -0.52 -19.88
C ILE A 248 -0.90 -1.18 -19.28
N TYR A 249 -0.31 -2.12 -20.01
CA TYR A 249 1.07 -2.55 -19.75
C TYR A 249 2.03 -1.77 -20.64
N GLY A 250 3.00 -1.11 -20.03
CA GLY A 250 3.97 -0.25 -20.69
C GLY A 250 3.89 1.15 -20.13
N ASP A 251 4.50 2.11 -20.82
CA ASP A 251 4.45 3.51 -20.39
C ASP A 251 2.99 3.97 -20.31
N PRO A 252 2.58 4.62 -19.20
CA PRO A 252 1.24 5.19 -19.13
C PRO A 252 1.05 6.15 -20.32
N PRO A 253 -0.12 6.15 -20.98
CA PRO A 253 -0.38 7.07 -22.08
C PRO A 253 -0.12 8.49 -21.58
N THR A 254 0.68 9.25 -22.31
CA THR A 254 1.13 10.60 -21.95
C THR A 254 -0.05 11.55 -21.78
N GLN A 255 -0.68 11.55 -20.60
CA GLN A 255 -1.43 12.66 -20.02
C GLN A 255 -1.65 12.43 -18.52
N PRO A 256 -0.83 13.06 -17.67
CA PRO A 256 -1.33 13.65 -16.43
C PRO A 256 -1.34 15.18 -16.60
N THR A 257 -2.51 15.82 -16.47
CA THR A 257 -2.67 17.30 -16.54
C THR A 257 -2.17 18.04 -15.30
N THR A 258 -1.46 17.38 -14.38
CA THR A 258 -0.69 18.07 -13.35
C THR A 258 0.48 17.20 -12.92
N PRO A 259 1.70 17.48 -13.36
CA PRO A 259 2.86 16.81 -12.80
C PRO A 259 3.05 17.34 -11.37
N THR A 260 2.85 16.49 -10.37
CA THR A 260 3.18 16.82 -8.98
C THR A 260 4.45 16.06 -8.63
N TYR A 261 5.56 16.80 -8.47
CA TYR A 261 6.85 16.25 -8.07
C TYR A 261 7.10 16.59 -6.60
N GLU A 262 7.01 15.60 -5.72
CA GLU A 262 7.58 15.72 -4.37
C GLU A 262 8.96 15.06 -4.36
N VAL A 263 9.96 15.86 -4.01
CA VAL A 263 11.37 15.48 -4.00
C VAL A 263 11.93 15.78 -2.62
N PHE A 264 12.38 14.75 -1.89
CA PHE A 264 13.09 14.88 -0.62
C PHE A 264 14.42 14.13 -0.65
N PHE A 265 15.44 14.70 -0.02
CA PHE A 265 16.80 14.16 0.09
C PHE A 265 17.17 13.99 1.57
N GLU A 266 17.61 12.81 1.97
CA GLU A 266 18.15 12.57 3.33
C GLU A 266 19.65 12.93 3.44
N ALA A 267 20.36 13.10 2.33
CA ALA A 267 21.76 13.51 2.31
C ALA A 267 22.00 14.65 1.31
N SER A 268 22.85 15.60 1.70
CA SER A 268 23.06 16.88 1.02
C SER A 268 23.92 16.81 -0.25
N GLN A 269 24.55 15.68 -0.61
CA GLN A 269 25.35 15.58 -1.85
C GLN A 269 25.60 14.13 -2.32
N ALA A 270 25.51 13.89 -3.63
CA ALA A 270 26.06 12.73 -4.34
C ALA A 270 26.49 13.19 -5.75
N ASP A 271 27.76 12.95 -6.12
CA ASP A 271 28.34 13.32 -7.41
C ASP A 271 28.59 12.07 -8.28
N PHE A 272 28.35 12.15 -9.60
CA PHE A 272 28.74 11.10 -10.56
C PHE A 272 29.26 11.70 -11.88
N THR A 273 30.09 10.92 -12.59
CA THR A 273 30.74 11.33 -13.84
C THR A 273 30.09 10.62 -15.03
N ILE A 274 29.69 11.37 -16.05
CA ILE A 274 28.96 10.89 -17.25
C ILE A 274 29.78 9.88 -18.09
N SER A 275 31.11 9.84 -17.93
CA SER A 275 32.00 8.90 -18.63
C SER A 275 31.69 7.43 -18.35
N ASP A 276 31.12 7.12 -17.19
CA ASP A 276 30.92 5.74 -16.74
C ASP A 276 29.66 5.09 -17.35
N ALA A 277 28.79 5.89 -17.99
CA ALA A 277 27.56 5.44 -18.65
C ALA A 277 27.79 4.84 -20.06
N TYR A 278 29.01 4.93 -20.61
CA TYR A 278 29.30 4.49 -21.98
C TYR A 278 29.76 3.03 -22.11
N THR A 279 30.02 2.34 -21.00
CA THR A 279 30.51 0.93 -20.99
C THR A 279 29.48 -0.07 -20.44
N GLY A 280 28.31 0.40 -19.97
CA GLY A 280 27.23 -0.45 -19.44
C GLY A 280 26.24 0.32 -18.56
N LYS A 281 25.20 -0.36 -18.07
CA LYS A 281 24.24 0.21 -17.12
C LYS A 281 24.90 0.36 -15.75
N VAL A 282 25.01 1.60 -15.25
CA VAL A 282 25.46 1.89 -13.88
C VAL A 282 24.25 2.18 -13.00
N ARG A 283 24.10 1.43 -11.89
CA ARG A 283 23.02 1.61 -10.92
C ARG A 283 23.47 2.59 -9.85
N ILE A 284 22.85 3.76 -9.79
CA ILE A 284 23.07 4.76 -8.75
C ILE A 284 21.96 4.61 -7.70
N ASN A 285 22.33 4.59 -6.42
CA ASN A 285 21.37 4.45 -5.33
C ASN A 285 20.54 5.73 -5.10
N THR A 286 20.91 6.86 -5.72
CA THR A 286 20.16 8.12 -5.64
C THR A 286 20.53 9.06 -6.80
N ALA A 287 19.54 9.75 -7.39
CA ALA A 287 19.72 10.71 -8.49
C ALA A 287 18.83 11.96 -8.31
N LYS A 288 19.31 13.12 -8.77
CA LYS A 288 18.58 14.41 -8.83
C LYS A 288 18.25 14.74 -10.29
N ILE A 289 16.98 15.03 -10.58
CA ILE A 289 16.54 15.60 -11.86
C ILE A 289 15.77 16.89 -11.56
N LYS A 290 16.05 17.96 -12.31
CA LYS A 290 15.28 19.21 -12.26
C LYS A 290 14.73 19.49 -13.65
N VAL A 291 13.41 19.64 -13.75
CA VAL A 291 12.73 20.13 -14.95
C VAL A 291 12.04 21.44 -14.56
N LEU A 292 12.20 22.46 -15.41
CA LEU A 292 11.58 23.79 -15.24
C LEU A 292 10.12 23.76 -15.71
#